data_AF-A0AAD4SL09-F1
#
_entry.id   AF-A0AAD4SL09-F1
#
_cell.length_a   1.000
_cell.length_b   1.000
_cell.length_c   1.000
_cell.angle_alpha   90.00
_cell.angle_beta   90.00
_cell.angle_gamma   90.00
#
_symmetry.space_group_name_H-M   'P 1'
#
loop_
_entity.id
_entity.type
_entity.pdbx_description
1 polymer ?
#
loop_
_entity_poly.entity_id
_entity_poly.type
_entity_poly.pdbx_seq_one_letter_code
_entity_poly.pdbx_strand_id
1 'polypeptide(L)'
;MQEEVYQTIKSMKEKYLPDLNDMHRKISEVCQQHDSLPHPPKSEQIERLRIFKNMLDKMMGFLNLPKSSVIPSLKDKLASYEEQFLNILTLNRAWKPGPP
;
A
#
# COMPACT_ATOMS: atom_id res chain seq x y z
N MET A 1 -2.73 23.57 12.10
CA MET A 1 -3.00 22.11 12.29
C MET A 1 -3.25 21.38 10.97
N GLN A 2 -4.21 21.77 10.12
CA GLN A 2 -4.41 21.08 8.82
C GLN A 2 -3.17 21.12 7.89
N GLU A 3 -2.44 22.23 7.87
CA GLU A 3 -1.18 22.37 7.10
C GLU A 3 -0.13 21.33 7.53
N GLU A 4 0.10 21.17 8.83
CA GLU A 4 1.07 20.22 9.40
C GLU A 4 0.71 18.77 9.05
N VAL A 5 -0.55 18.39 9.25
CA VAL A 5 -1.06 17.06 8.91
C VAL A 5 -0.90 16.78 7.41
N TYR A 6 -1.22 17.75 6.56
CA TYR A 6 -1.06 17.62 5.12
C TYR A 6 0.40 17.48 4.70
N GLN A 7 1.32 18.25 5.29
CA GLN A 7 2.76 18.12 5.03
C GLN A 7 3.27 16.74 5.46
N THR A 8 2.81 16.20 6.60
CA THR A 8 3.18 14.84 7.01
C THR A 8 2.68 13.79 6.04
N ILE A 9 1.41 13.86 5.60
CA ILE A 9 0.87 12.95 4.58
C ILE A 9 1.69 13.02 3.29
N LYS A 10 2.08 14.24 2.88
CA LYS A 10 2.92 14.44 1.69
C LYS A 10 4.29 13.79 1.85
N SER A 11 4.96 13.98 2.99
CA SER A 11 6.23 13.31 3.28
C SER A 11 6.10 11.79 3.30
N MET A 12 5.04 11.26 3.92
CA MET A 12 4.73 9.83 3.91
C MET A 12 4.47 9.33 2.49
N LYS A 13 3.78 10.11 1.67
CA LYS A 13 3.53 9.79 0.26
C LYS A 13 4.86 9.66 -0.46
N GLU A 14 5.74 10.65 -0.40
CA GLU A 14 7.03 10.60 -1.09
C GLU A 14 7.91 9.45 -0.61
N LYS A 15 7.85 9.12 0.69
CA LYS A 15 8.63 8.03 1.29
C LYS A 15 8.10 6.62 0.96
N TYR A 16 6.79 6.41 1.02
CA TYR A 16 6.19 5.06 0.96
C TYR A 16 5.54 4.75 -0.39
N LEU A 17 5.07 5.75 -1.13
CA LEU A 17 4.37 5.56 -2.41
C LEU A 17 5.17 4.77 -3.45
N PRO A 18 6.50 4.94 -3.61
CA PRO A 18 7.25 4.16 -4.59
C PRO A 18 7.23 2.65 -4.30
N ASP A 19 7.50 2.24 -3.05
CA ASP A 19 7.47 0.83 -2.67
C ASP A 19 6.05 0.26 -2.69
N LEU A 20 5.04 1.02 -2.27
CA LEU A 20 3.64 0.60 -2.34
C LEU A 20 3.19 0.37 -3.79
N ASN A 21 3.60 1.24 -4.72
CA ASN A 21 3.34 1.04 -6.14
C ASN A 21 4.05 -0.20 -6.69
N ASP A 22 5.32 -0.43 -6.32
CA ASP A 22 6.04 -1.63 -6.77
C ASP A 22 5.33 -2.91 -6.30
N MET A 23 4.88 -2.94 -5.05
CA MET A 23 4.10 -4.03 -4.49
C MET A 23 2.77 -4.21 -5.21
N HIS A 24 2.02 -3.13 -5.37
CA HIS A 24 0.71 -3.16 -6.03
C HIS A 24 0.83 -3.68 -7.46
N ARG A 25 1.83 -3.19 -8.21
CA ARG A 25 2.13 -3.64 -9.56
C ARG A 25 2.44 -5.14 -9.59
N LYS A 26 3.39 -5.61 -8.77
CA LYS A 26 3.75 -7.04 -8.71
C LYS A 26 2.55 -7.93 -8.41
N ILE A 27 1.73 -7.53 -7.45
CA ILE A 27 0.53 -8.28 -7.09
C ILE A 27 -0.47 -8.29 -8.24
N SER A 28 -0.66 -7.15 -8.90
CA SER A 28 -1.53 -7.05 -10.08
C SER A 28 -1.04 -7.95 -11.20
N GLU A 29 0.26 -8.01 -11.45
CA GLU A 29 0.87 -8.91 -12.45
C GLU A 29 0.63 -10.38 -12.09
N VAL A 30 0.87 -10.78 -10.83
CA VAL A 30 0.64 -12.17 -10.38
C VAL A 30 -0.84 -12.56 -10.49
N CYS A 31 -1.76 -11.68 -10.06
CA CYS A 31 -3.19 -11.93 -10.20
C CYS A 31 -3.59 -12.04 -11.67
N GLN A 32 -3.13 -11.12 -12.52
CA GLN A 32 -3.45 -11.13 -13.94
C GLN A 32 -2.91 -12.36 -14.65
N GLN A 33 -1.68 -12.80 -14.33
CA GLN A 33 -1.11 -14.03 -14.88
C GLN A 33 -1.94 -15.25 -14.47
N HIS A 34 -2.37 -15.32 -13.22
CA HIS A 34 -3.25 -16.39 -12.75
C HIS A 34 -4.60 -16.39 -13.47
N ASP A 35 -5.22 -15.23 -13.64
CA ASP A 35 -6.50 -15.07 -14.36
C ASP A 35 -6.37 -15.31 -15.88
N SER A 36 -5.17 -15.19 -16.44
CA SER A 36 -4.90 -15.48 -17.87
C SER A 36 -4.87 -16.97 -18.18
N LEU A 37 -4.80 -17.85 -17.16
CA LEU A 37 -4.84 -19.29 -17.36
C LEU A 37 -6.24 -19.72 -17.83
N PRO A 38 -6.37 -20.64 -18.79
CA PRO A 38 -7.66 -21.06 -19.32
C PRO A 38 -8.57 -21.72 -18.27
N HIS A 39 -8.00 -22.31 -17.21
CA HIS A 39 -8.70 -22.74 -16.00
C HIS A 39 -7.82 -22.40 -14.78
N PRO A 40 -7.98 -21.22 -14.18
CA PRO A 40 -7.22 -20.83 -13.01
C PRO A 40 -7.61 -21.74 -11.83
N PRO A 41 -6.67 -22.42 -11.16
CA PRO A 41 -7.00 -23.17 -9.95
C PRO A 41 -7.46 -22.21 -8.84
N LYS A 42 -8.37 -22.64 -7.96
CA LYS A 42 -8.67 -21.84 -6.77
C LYS A 42 -7.44 -21.80 -5.88
N SER A 43 -6.81 -20.63 -5.80
CA SER A 43 -5.63 -20.41 -4.99
C SER A 43 -5.94 -19.43 -3.87
N GLU A 44 -5.94 -19.92 -2.62
CA GLU A 44 -6.10 -19.06 -1.44
C GLU A 44 -5.01 -17.98 -1.39
N GLN A 45 -3.82 -18.29 -1.91
CA GLN A 45 -2.72 -17.34 -2.02
C GLN A 45 -3.09 -16.16 -2.95
N ILE A 46 -3.73 -16.44 -4.10
CA ILE A 46 -4.19 -15.38 -5.02
C ILE A 46 -5.30 -14.54 -4.38
N GLU A 47 -6.21 -15.17 -3.63
CA GLU A 47 -7.25 -14.43 -2.91
C GLU A 47 -6.66 -13.50 -1.85
N ARG A 48 -5.69 -13.98 -1.06
CA ARG A 48 -4.92 -13.16 -0.11
C ARG A 48 -4.20 -12.00 -0.80
N LEU A 49 -3.59 -12.26 -1.95
CA LEU A 49 -2.94 -11.23 -2.78
C LEU A 49 -3.95 -10.17 -3.24
N ARG A 50 -5.16 -10.55 -3.66
CA ARG A 50 -6.23 -9.60 -4.02
C ARG A 50 -6.68 -8.75 -2.82
N ILE A 51 -6.83 -9.35 -1.64
CA ILE A 51 -7.16 -8.61 -0.41
C ILE A 51 -6.05 -7.60 -0.11
N PHE A 52 -4.79 -8.02 -0.20
CA PHE A 52 -3.64 -7.17 0.07
C PHE A 52 -3.53 -6.03 -0.96
N LYS A 53 -3.79 -6.30 -2.24
CA LYS A 53 -3.90 -5.26 -3.28
C LYS A 53 -4.93 -4.19 -2.91
N ASN A 54 -6.12 -4.61 -2.46
CA ASN A 54 -7.17 -3.67 -2.03
C ASN A 54 -6.73 -2.84 -0.80
N MET A 55 -5.95 -3.42 0.10
CA MET A 55 -5.37 -2.68 1.23
C MET A 55 -4.34 -1.63 0.77
N LEU A 56 -3.48 -1.96 -0.20
CA LEU A 56 -2.56 -1.01 -0.83
C LEU A 56 -3.31 0.13 -1.55
N ASP A 57 -4.39 -0.17 -2.27
CA ASP A 57 -5.23 0.83 -2.92
C ASP A 57 -5.79 1.85 -1.90
N LYS A 58 -6.31 1.38 -0.75
CA LYS A 58 -6.79 2.27 0.33
C LYS A 58 -5.69 3.14 0.91
N MET A 59 -4.52 2.56 1.11
CA MET A 59 -3.33 3.24 1.61
C MET A 59 -2.83 4.33 0.65
N MET A 60 -2.75 4.02 -0.64
CA MET A 60 -2.39 4.97 -1.68
C MET A 60 -3.44 6.09 -1.80
N GLY A 61 -4.73 5.75 -1.64
CA GLY A 61 -5.82 6.72 -1.58
C GLY A 61 -5.65 7.70 -0.41
N PHE A 62 -5.29 7.21 0.77
CA PHE A 62 -4.98 8.05 1.93
C PHE A 62 -3.82 9.01 1.67
N LEU A 63 -2.74 8.51 1.07
CA LEU A 63 -1.57 9.33 0.73
C LEU A 63 -1.88 10.38 -0.35
N ASN A 64 -2.89 10.17 -1.18
CA ASN A 64 -3.34 11.11 -2.21
C ASN A 64 -4.46 12.06 -1.74
N LEU A 65 -4.81 12.08 -0.45
CA LEU A 65 -5.85 12.98 0.06
C LEU A 65 -5.48 14.45 -0.21
N PRO A 66 -6.40 15.25 -0.80
CA PRO A 66 -6.17 16.67 -0.99
C PRO A 66 -6.23 17.40 0.35
N LYS A 67 -5.50 18.52 0.46
CA LYS A 67 -5.47 19.37 1.68
C LYS A 67 -6.86 19.74 2.18
N SER A 68 -7.83 19.93 1.28
CA SER A 68 -9.23 20.23 1.60
C SER A 68 -9.97 19.11 2.34
N SER A 69 -9.55 17.85 2.17
CA SER A 69 -10.13 16.68 2.84
C SER A 69 -9.41 16.30 4.13
N VAL A 70 -8.30 16.97 4.47
CA VAL A 70 -7.54 16.70 5.69
C VAL A 70 -8.30 17.25 6.89
N ILE A 71 -8.73 16.35 7.77
CA ILE A 71 -9.40 16.70 9.03
C ILE A 71 -8.41 16.63 10.21
N PRO A 72 -8.59 17.42 11.28
CA PRO A 72 -7.68 17.42 12.43
C PRO A 72 -7.49 16.05 13.09
N SER A 73 -8.54 15.23 13.13
CA SER A 73 -8.51 13.87 13.70
C SER A 73 -7.67 12.86 12.90
N LEU A 74 -7.20 13.23 11.71
CA LEU A 74 -6.25 12.42 10.96
C LEU A 74 -4.88 12.40 11.66
N LYS A 75 -4.53 13.46 12.41
CA LYS A 75 -3.25 13.58 13.11
C LYS A 75 -3.01 12.40 14.05
N ASP A 76 -4.00 12.04 14.85
CA ASP A 76 -3.93 10.89 15.76
C ASP A 76 -3.80 9.56 15.00
N LYS A 77 -4.39 9.49 13.80
CA LYS A 77 -4.33 8.29 12.96
C LYS A 77 -3.02 8.17 12.18
N LEU A 78 -2.31 9.27 11.94
CA LEU A 78 -1.07 9.27 11.14
C LEU A 78 -0.02 8.31 11.72
N ALA A 79 0.15 8.30 13.04
CA ALA A 79 1.10 7.39 13.70
C ALA A 79 0.74 5.91 13.45
N SER A 80 -0.55 5.57 13.59
CA SER A 80 -1.03 4.20 13.32
C SER A 80 -0.89 3.82 11.84
N TYR A 81 -1.16 4.76 10.93
CA TYR A 81 -0.94 4.52 9.50
C TYR A 81 0.53 4.31 9.19
N GLU A 82 1.43 5.12 9.76
CA GLU A 82 2.87 4.99 9.57
C GLU A 82 3.38 3.61 10.01
N GLU A 83 2.95 3.13 11.18
CA GLU A 83 3.31 1.78 11.65
C GLU A 83 2.79 0.69 10.69
N GLN A 84 1.56 0.83 10.19
CA GLN A 84 1.01 -0.10 9.20
C GLN A 84 1.80 -0.08 7.88
N PHE A 85 2.20 1.10 7.39
CA PHE A 85 3.06 1.22 6.23
C PHE A 85 4.40 0.52 6.44
N LEU A 86 5.05 0.75 7.59
CA LEU A 86 6.33 0.13 7.92
C LEU A 86 6.23 -1.39 8.02
N ASN A 87 5.17 -1.91 8.64
CA ASN A 87 4.94 -3.36 8.72
C ASN A 87 4.77 -3.98 7.33
N ILE A 88 3.96 -3.37 6.47
CA ILE A 88 3.77 -3.83 5.08
C ILE A 88 5.07 -3.79 4.28
N LEU A 89 5.83 -2.71 4.40
CA LEU A 89 7.10 -2.56 3.70
C LEU A 89 8.17 -3.53 4.22
N THR A 90 8.14 -3.85 5.51
CA THR A 90 9.00 -4.88 6.11
C THR A 90 8.67 -6.26 5.56
N LEU A 91 7.37 -6.59 5.45
CA LEU A 91 6.92 -7.81 4.78
C LEU A 91 7.38 -7.85 3.32
N ASN A 92 7.25 -6.74 2.58
CA ASN A 92 7.73 -6.65 1.19
C ASN A 92 9.24 -6.85 1.08
N ARG A 93 10.01 -6.29 2.02
CA ARG A 93 11.47 -6.48 2.06
C ARG A 93 11.83 -7.94 2.31
N ALA A 94 11.10 -8.65 3.16
CA ALA A 94 11.27 -10.09 3.32
C ALA A 94 10.96 -10.88 2.03
N TRP A 95 10.12 -10.33 1.15
CA TRP A 95 9.77 -10.92 -0.15
C TRP A 95 10.73 -10.54 -1.27
N LYS A 96 11.52 -9.48 -1.10
CA LYS A 96 12.64 -9.17 -1.99
C LYS A 96 13.81 -10.06 -1.53
N PRO A 97 14.23 -11.11 -2.27
CA PRO A 97 15.50 -11.73 -1.97
C PRO A 97 16.55 -10.63 -2.03
N GLY A 98 17.29 -10.43 -0.93
CA GLY A 98 18.38 -9.47 -0.90
C GLY A 98 19.32 -9.75 -2.09
N PRO A 99 19.86 -8.73 -2.76
CA PRO A 99 20.87 -8.97 -3.79
C PRO A 99 22.05 -9.73 -3.14
N PRO A 100 22.66 -10.69 -3.87
CA PRO A 100 23.76 -11.52 -3.38
C PRO A 100 24.99 -10.70 -2.97
#